data_AF-A0A1Q5TLX4-F1
#
_entry.id   AF-A0A1Q5TLX4-F1
#
_cell.length_a   1.000
_cell.length_b   1.000
_cell.length_c   1.000
_cell.angle_alpha   90.00
_cell.angle_beta   90.00
_cell.angle_gamma   90.00
#
_symmetry.space_group_name_H-M   'P 1'
#
loop_
_entity.id
_entity.type
_entity.pdbx_description
1 polymer ?
#
loop_
_entity_poly.entity_id
_entity_poly.type
_entity_poly.pdbx_seq_one_letter_code
_entity_poly.pdbx_strand_id
1 'polypeptide(L)'
;MSHFLPMKSKQRRGLDYTPLFMFLLSKVGEKWDAVHSEAIQRLDSPEPLFWLVALHEHEQREYIRCGESSYYNGLFVDGSGFLRKVNPNLSVNDIPVQCQCCTHTFNGVPIHR
;
A
#
# COMPACT_ATOMS: atom_id res chain seq x y z
N MET A 1 10.46 12.27 -13.53
CA MET A 1 10.08 10.96 -14.10
C MET A 1 10.55 9.89 -13.13
N SER A 2 9.65 9.34 -12.32
CA SER A 2 10.02 8.31 -11.34
C SER A 2 10.20 6.98 -12.05
N HIS A 3 11.45 6.51 -12.12
CA HIS A 3 11.78 5.17 -12.62
C HIS A 3 11.36 4.14 -11.57
N PHE A 4 10.21 3.50 -11.75
CA PHE A 4 9.82 2.32 -10.96
C PHE A 4 10.37 1.06 -11.62
N LEU A 5 11.15 0.27 -10.86
CA LEU A 5 11.74 -1.00 -11.32
C LEU A 5 10.66 -2.10 -11.47
N PRO A 6 10.88 -3.10 -12.35
CA PRO A 6 9.97 -4.24 -12.51
C PRO A 6 9.90 -5.08 -11.23
N MET A 7 8.67 -5.40 -10.80
CA MET A 7 8.37 -6.14 -9.57
C MET A 7 8.32 -7.67 -9.77
N LYS A 8 9.26 -8.24 -10.53
CA LYS A 8 9.31 -9.70 -10.73
C LYS A 8 10.05 -10.39 -9.58
N SER A 9 9.36 -11.25 -8.84
CA SER A 9 9.95 -12.02 -7.76
C SER A 9 10.79 -13.18 -8.33
N LYS A 10 12.12 -13.10 -8.22
CA LYS A 10 13.00 -14.26 -8.38
C LYS A 10 13.32 -14.79 -6.97
N GLN A 11 12.76 -15.97 -6.66
CA GLN A 11 12.92 -16.77 -5.43
C GLN A 11 11.91 -16.49 -4.30
N ARG A 12 11.23 -17.56 -3.87
CA ARG A 12 10.28 -17.60 -2.75
C ARG A 12 10.97 -17.44 -1.38
N ARG A 13 11.64 -16.32 -1.17
CA ARG A 13 11.99 -15.80 0.17
C ARG A 13 11.05 -14.61 0.40
N GLY A 14 10.29 -14.62 1.49
CA GLY A 14 9.25 -13.65 1.88
C GLY A 14 8.94 -12.53 0.88
N LEU A 15 7.78 -12.61 0.21
CA LEU A 15 7.39 -11.64 -0.81
C LEU A 15 7.36 -10.23 -0.20
N ASP A 16 8.32 -9.39 -0.59
CA ASP A 16 8.35 -7.98 -0.19
C ASP A 16 7.39 -7.19 -1.09
N TYR A 17 6.21 -6.89 -0.55
CA TYR A 17 5.18 -6.11 -1.23
C TYR A 17 5.37 -4.60 -1.08
N THR A 18 6.43 -4.14 -0.42
CA THR A 18 6.74 -2.72 -0.25
C THR A 18 6.74 -1.97 -1.58
N PRO A 19 7.36 -2.46 -2.67
CA PRO A 19 7.35 -1.72 -3.94
C PRO A 19 5.94 -1.59 -4.53
N LEU A 20 5.05 -2.56 -4.30
CA LEU A 20 3.67 -2.55 -4.79
C LEU A 20 2.88 -1.49 -4.02
N PHE A 21 2.98 -1.51 -2.70
CA PHE A 21 2.26 -0.58 -1.86
C PHE A 21 2.70 0.86 -2.09
N MET A 22 4.01 1.10 -2.25
CA MET A 22 4.53 2.42 -2.62
C MET A 22 4.07 2.87 -4.01
N PHE A 23 4.03 1.95 -4.98
CA PHE A 23 3.44 2.22 -6.29
C PHE A 23 1.97 2.65 -6.16
N LEU A 24 1.13 1.87 -5.49
CA LEU A 24 -0.29 2.17 -5.31
C LEU A 24 -0.51 3.51 -4.59
N LEU A 25 0.27 3.79 -3.54
CA LEU A 25 0.21 5.07 -2.81
C LEU A 25 0.57 6.26 -3.71
N SER A 26 1.54 6.09 -4.62
CA SER A 26 1.92 7.13 -5.58
C SER A 26 0.83 7.39 -6.64
N LYS A 27 -0.13 6.48 -6.78
CA LYS A 27 -1.23 6.50 -7.75
C LYS A 27 -2.56 7.02 -7.17
N VAL A 28 -2.56 7.47 -5.92
CA VAL A 28 -3.74 8.08 -5.30
C VAL A 28 -4.18 9.29 -6.15
N GLY A 29 -5.45 9.29 -6.54
CA GLY A 29 -6.04 10.29 -7.43
C GLY A 29 -6.08 9.89 -8.91
N GLU A 30 -5.49 8.77 -9.30
CA GLU A 30 -5.60 8.22 -10.65
C GLU A 30 -6.78 7.23 -10.78
N LYS A 31 -7.19 6.94 -12.02
CA LYS A 31 -8.25 5.97 -12.33
C LYS A 31 -7.80 4.55 -12.00
N TRP A 32 -8.62 3.83 -11.23
CA TRP A 32 -8.30 2.49 -10.74
C TRP A 32 -8.03 1.50 -11.88
N ASP A 33 -8.84 1.50 -12.94
CA ASP A 33 -8.68 0.56 -14.05
C ASP A 33 -7.31 0.67 -14.72
N ALA A 34 -6.78 1.89 -14.88
CA ALA A 34 -5.45 2.12 -15.45
C ALA A 34 -4.34 1.66 -14.50
N VAL A 35 -4.46 2.00 -13.21
CA VAL A 35 -3.50 1.61 -12.16
C VAL A 35 -3.46 0.09 -12.00
N HIS A 36 -4.62 -0.55 -11.91
CA HIS A 36 -4.76 -2.01 -11.84
C HIS A 36 -4.13 -2.68 -13.05
N SER A 37 -4.46 -2.21 -14.26
CA SER A 37 -3.90 -2.75 -15.51
C SER A 37 -2.38 -2.63 -15.59
N GLU A 38 -1.81 -1.53 -15.10
CA GLU A 38 -0.35 -1.35 -15.01
C GLU A 38 0.27 -2.31 -13.97
N ALA A 39 -0.36 -2.45 -12.81
CA ALA A 39 0.18 -3.24 -11.71
C ALA A 39 0.19 -4.75 -12.03
N ILE A 40 -0.90 -5.29 -12.58
CA ILE A 40 -0.99 -6.73 -12.91
C ILE A 40 0.01 -7.17 -13.97
N GLN A 41 0.48 -6.26 -14.83
CA GLN A 41 1.54 -6.57 -15.81
C GLN A 41 2.90 -6.84 -15.15
N ARG A 42 3.08 -6.37 -13.91
CA ARG A 42 4.34 -6.45 -13.16
C ARG A 42 4.30 -7.48 -12.03
N LEU A 43 3.11 -7.95 -11.65
CA LEU A 43 2.90 -8.89 -10.56
C LEU A 43 2.73 -10.33 -11.07
N ASP A 44 3.21 -11.28 -10.28
CA ASP A 44 2.98 -12.72 -10.54
C ASP A 44 1.54 -13.14 -10.15
N SER A 45 0.87 -12.38 -9.29
CA SER A 45 -0.52 -12.57 -8.86
C SER A 45 -1.18 -11.21 -8.55
N PRO A 46 -2.47 -11.01 -8.87
CA PRO A 46 -3.19 -9.78 -8.54
C PRO A 46 -3.63 -9.68 -7.07
N GLU A 47 -3.66 -10.80 -6.33
CA GLU A 47 -4.15 -10.86 -4.94
C GLU A 47 -3.57 -9.77 -4.01
N PRO A 48 -2.26 -9.46 -4.04
CA PRO A 48 -1.67 -8.47 -3.13
C PRO A 48 -2.16 -7.03 -3.36
N LEU A 49 -2.78 -6.73 -4.50
CA LEU A 49 -3.42 -5.43 -4.74
C LEU A 49 -4.53 -5.18 -3.72
N PHE A 50 -5.35 -6.21 -3.49
CA PHE A 50 -6.54 -6.14 -2.64
C PHE A 50 -6.21 -6.22 -1.14
N TRP A 51 -4.94 -6.44 -0.79
CA TRP A 51 -4.50 -6.32 0.61
C TRP A 51 -4.45 -4.86 1.05
N LEU A 52 -4.20 -3.94 0.12
CA LEU A 52 -4.14 -2.50 0.37
C LEU A 52 -5.37 -1.76 -0.16
N VAL A 53 -5.96 -2.22 -1.28
CA VAL A 53 -7.06 -1.55 -1.97
C VAL A 53 -8.39 -2.29 -1.74
N ALA A 54 -9.33 -1.63 -1.08
CA ALA A 54 -10.69 -2.09 -0.92
C ALA A 54 -11.55 -1.75 -2.16
N LEU A 55 -12.30 -2.73 -2.67
CA LEU A 55 -13.27 -2.50 -3.75
C LEU A 55 -14.65 -2.18 -3.18
N HIS A 56 -14.93 -2.65 -1.97
CA HIS A 56 -16.18 -2.44 -1.27
C HIS A 56 -15.96 -1.74 0.07
N GLU A 57 -16.94 -0.96 0.51
CA GLU A 57 -16.86 -0.15 1.74
C GLU A 57 -16.53 -0.98 2.98
N HIS A 58 -17.11 -2.19 3.10
CA HIS A 58 -16.89 -3.08 4.24
C HIS A 58 -15.47 -3.69 4.30
N GLU A 59 -14.70 -3.61 3.21
CA GLU A 59 -13.31 -4.07 3.15
C GLU A 59 -12.31 -2.97 3.54
N GLN A 60 -12.77 -1.72 3.65
CA GLN A 60 -11.92 -0.58 3.93
C GLN A 60 -11.26 -0.69 5.31
N ARG A 61 -9.97 -0.36 5.34
CA ARG A 61 -9.17 -0.25 6.56
C ARG A 61 -8.41 1.06 6.49
N GLU A 62 -8.35 1.82 7.58
CA GLU A 62 -7.63 3.11 7.57
C GLU A 62 -6.14 2.94 7.26
N TYR A 63 -5.57 1.85 7.76
CA TYR A 63 -4.22 1.41 7.45
C TYR A 63 -4.12 -0.12 7.50
N ILE A 64 -3.06 -0.64 6.91
CA ILE A 64 -2.64 -2.04 7.06
C ILE A 64 -1.25 -2.11 7.68
N ARG A 65 -0.96 -3.24 8.32
CA ARG A 65 0.38 -3.62 8.75
C ARG A 65 0.88 -4.73 7.85
N CYS A 66 2.02 -4.54 7.22
CA CYS A 66 2.70 -5.55 6.42
C CYS A 66 3.96 -5.99 7.15
N GLY A 67 4.07 -7.29 7.42
CA GLY A 67 5.12 -7.83 8.28
C GLY A 67 5.04 -7.28 9.70
N GLU A 68 6.19 -7.05 10.33
CA GLU A 68 6.24 -6.69 11.74
C GLU A 68 6.26 -5.18 12.00
N SER A 69 6.79 -4.35 11.09
CA SER A 69 7.04 -2.94 11.42
C SER A 69 6.66 -1.93 10.33
N SER A 70 6.10 -2.36 9.21
CA SER A 70 5.72 -1.47 8.11
C SER A 70 4.21 -1.27 8.06
N TYR A 71 3.78 -0.02 8.04
CA TYR A 71 2.38 0.39 7.96
C TYR A 71 2.14 1.20 6.69
N TYR A 72 0.95 1.09 6.13
CA TYR A 72 0.56 1.80 4.91
C TYR A 72 -0.87 2.31 5.03
N ASN A 73 -1.17 3.49 4.49
CA ASN A 73 -2.56 3.95 4.35
C ASN A 73 -3.37 2.92 3.55
N GLY A 74 -4.52 2.51 4.08
CA GLY A 74 -5.45 1.73 3.29
C GLY A 74 -6.07 2.60 2.20
N LEU A 75 -6.30 1.97 1.06
CA LEU A 75 -6.81 2.60 -0.14
C LEU A 75 -8.17 2.00 -0.51
N PHE A 76 -8.94 2.73 -1.30
CA PHE A 76 -10.19 2.24 -1.85
C PHE A 76 -10.47 2.85 -3.22
N VAL A 77 -11.39 2.22 -3.96
CA VAL A 77 -11.91 2.77 -5.22
C VAL A 77 -13.19 3.54 -4.93
N ASP A 78 -13.20 4.84 -5.22
CA ASP A 78 -14.40 5.67 -5.03
C ASP A 78 -15.49 5.38 -6.07
N GLY A 79 -16.69 5.92 -5.87
CA GLY A 79 -17.82 5.72 -6.79
C GLY A 79 -17.59 6.28 -8.21
N SER A 80 -16.55 7.09 -8.42
CA SER A 80 -16.12 7.59 -9.73
C SER A 80 -14.97 6.77 -10.33
N GLY A 81 -14.57 5.67 -9.69
CA GLY A 81 -13.51 4.78 -10.13
C GLY A 81 -12.09 5.32 -9.91
N PHE A 82 -11.89 6.27 -8.98
CA PHE A 82 -10.57 6.78 -8.63
C PHE A 82 -10.03 6.13 -7.37
N LEU A 83 -8.72 5.93 -7.33
CA LEU A 83 -8.02 5.42 -6.16
C LEU A 83 -7.90 6.52 -5.09
N ARG A 84 -8.36 6.25 -3.88
CA ARG A 84 -8.38 7.19 -2.74
C ARG A 84 -7.80 6.55 -1.48
N LYS A 85 -7.36 7.38 -0.54
CA LYS A 85 -7.03 6.93 0.83
C LYS A 85 -8.30 6.82 1.64
N VAL A 86 -8.46 5.73 2.40
CA VAL A 86 -9.60 5.52 3.31
C VAL A 86 -9.67 6.65 4.35
N ASN A 87 -8.55 6.92 5.04
CA ASN A 87 -8.42 8.07 5.92
C ASN A 87 -7.28 8.99 5.41
N PRO A 88 -7.60 10.10 4.72
CA PRO A 88 -6.58 11.03 4.20
C PRO A 88 -5.87 11.82 5.31
N ASN A 89 -6.46 11.92 6.50
CA ASN A 89 -5.92 12.66 7.64
C ASN A 89 -5.07 11.78 8.57
N LEU A 90 -4.99 10.47 8.31
CA LEU A 90 -4.20 9.54 9.11
C LEU A 90 -2.71 9.93 9.08
N SER A 91 -2.15 10.15 10.26
CA SER A 91 -0.77 10.61 10.46
C SER A 91 0.09 9.53 11.11
N VAL A 92 1.40 9.80 11.17
CA VAL A 92 2.37 8.94 11.85
C VAL A 92 2.05 8.76 13.34
N ASN A 93 1.46 9.76 13.99
CA ASN A 93 1.16 9.72 15.41
C ASN A 93 0.03 8.73 15.74
N ASP A 94 -0.86 8.49 14.77
CA ASP A 94 -2.02 7.61 14.92
C ASP A 94 -1.64 6.12 14.82
N ILE A 95 -0.44 5.80 14.33
CA ILE A 95 0.01 4.42 14.14
C ILE A 95 0.40 3.80 15.49
N PRO A 96 -0.21 2.68 15.93
CA PRO A 96 0.06 2.11 17.25
C PRO A 96 1.39 1.33 17.27
N VAL A 97 2.51 2.06 17.35
CA VAL A 97 3.84 1.47 17.55
C VAL A 97 3.97 0.94 18.97
N GLN A 98 4.11 -0.38 19.10
CA GLN A 98 4.10 -1.10 20.39
C GLN A 98 5.50 -1.27 21.01
N CYS A 99 6.58 -1.03 20.27
CA CYS A 99 7.93 -1.09 20.82
C CYS A 99 8.83 0.01 20.26
N GLN A 100 9.79 0.45 21.07
CA GLN A 100 10.82 1.43 20.69
C GLN A 100 12.11 0.75 20.18
N CYS A 101 12.22 -0.58 20.32
CA CYS A 101 13.42 -1.32 19.91
C CYS A 101 13.49 -1.61 18.41
N CYS A 102 12.38 -1.45 17.67
CA CYS A 102 12.32 -1.73 16.23
C CYS A 102 12.06 -0.45 15.43
N THR A 103 12.68 -0.34 14.27
CA THR A 103 12.36 0.70 13.29
C THR A 103 11.01 0.38 12.65
N HIS A 104 10.02 1.22 12.94
CA HIS A 104 8.71 1.17 12.29
C HIS A 104 8.64 2.21 11.18
N THR A 105 7.85 1.93 10.15
CA THR A 105 7.63 2.88 9.04
C THR A 105 6.14 3.06 8.78
N PHE A 106 5.74 4.24 8.34
CA PHE A 106 4.42 4.53 7.80
C PHE A 106 4.56 5.09 6.39
N ASN A 107 3.95 4.43 5.41
CA ASN A 107 4.12 4.71 3.97
C ASN A 107 5.60 4.79 3.56
N GLY A 108 6.44 3.92 4.12
CA GLY A 108 7.89 3.89 3.88
C GLY A 108 8.69 4.99 4.60
N VAL A 109 8.06 5.88 5.35
CA VAL A 109 8.74 6.91 6.15
C VAL A 109 8.96 6.39 7.58
N PRO A 110 10.18 6.46 8.15
CA PRO A 110 10.43 6.06 9.53
C PRO A 110 9.53 6.81 10.52
N ILE A 111 9.03 6.07 11.50
CA ILE A 111 8.28 6.62 12.64
C ILE A 111 9.31 6.92 13.75
N HIS A 112 9.44 8.19 14.10
CA HIS A 112 10.25 8.63 15.23
C HIS A 112 9.33 8.91 16.42
N ARG A 113 9.58 8.26 17.56
CA ARG A 113 8.86 8.44 18.83
C ARG A 113 9.83 8.69 19.96
#